data_AF-A0A0N0P7J8-F1
#
_entry.id   AF-A0A0N0P7J8-F1
#
_cell.length_a   1.000
_cell.length_b   1.000
_cell.length_c   1.000
_cell.angle_alpha   90.00
_cell.angle_beta   90.00
_cell.angle_gamma   90.00
#
_symmetry.space_group_name_H-M   'P 1'
#
loop_
_entity.id
_entity.type
_entity.pdbx_description
1 polymer ?
#
loop_
_entity_poly.entity_id
_entity_poly.type
_entity_poly.pdbx_seq_one_letter_code
_entity_poly.pdbx_strand_id
1 'polypeptide(L)'
;MPSSTSSSTSRNALLASAPPAMDALAPYKRTTQPTSSTADSQGMNEASVSRNEEDNLRSDFYTQGGTSGEPDKAFIQEQDGQSIHSASQSAALNLQRDEAFDEVERRARIALESIAIRDEGAKFQVGDYVDVLQSYRTACQERAMYREAYLVQQVLRNLRLEVETRHVRGITEQQMEERRMLEEAHREEFREFHHSWNARIDAFEEEQLEAEISLLERQNNELIRFQEEMRDYQPRLIKYSRSLLESRSKQQVLARQRDYKGAQSQKEKADAIEIADMERYEEARMGAFGRREHALRQRHKQELLALRTKVESRRLYLERYRKQELDVLLQRYINVRRSMESHQNIARNKTGTLLLKHACNMKTDNSGTAVLLESAGSGAFGSLTQRRQADELHAAQSQGVLATSNSSGEA
;
A
#
# COMPACT_ATOMS: atom_id res chain seq x y z
N MET A 1 13.77 16.92 84.90
CA MET A 1 14.40 18.24 85.12
C MET A 1 15.85 18.15 84.68
N PRO A 2 16.30 18.87 83.63
CA PRO A 2 15.55 19.80 82.78
C PRO A 2 14.67 19.08 81.74
N SER A 3 15.10 19.05 80.47
CA SER A 3 14.31 19.22 79.22
C SER A 3 14.03 17.93 78.43
N SER A 4 13.12 17.86 77.42
CA SER A 4 12.32 18.82 76.61
C SER A 4 12.89 19.24 75.24
N THR A 5 11.98 19.48 74.28
CA THR A 5 12.15 19.81 72.83
C THR A 5 12.57 18.63 71.93
N SER A 6 12.06 18.49 70.69
CA SER A 6 10.87 19.11 70.07
C SER A 6 10.36 18.31 68.87
N SER A 7 9.08 18.48 68.56
CA SER A 7 8.35 17.90 67.42
C SER A 7 8.85 18.34 66.03
N SER A 8 8.75 17.45 65.04
CA SER A 8 8.55 17.81 63.64
C SER A 8 7.59 16.83 62.95
N THR A 9 6.55 17.36 62.28
CA THR A 9 5.48 16.56 61.64
C THR A 9 5.58 16.68 60.12
N SER A 10 6.39 15.80 59.50
CA SER A 10 6.46 15.71 58.03
C SER A 10 5.31 14.86 57.48
N ARG A 11 4.28 15.52 56.97
CA ARG A 11 3.29 14.91 56.07
C ARG A 11 3.96 14.57 54.74
N ASN A 12 4.42 13.33 54.57
CA ASN A 12 4.81 12.83 53.25
C ASN A 12 3.56 12.66 52.38
N ALA A 13 3.19 13.72 51.67
CA ALA A 13 2.24 13.66 50.56
C ALA A 13 2.91 12.95 49.38
N LEU A 14 2.87 11.62 49.40
CA LEU A 14 3.23 10.79 48.25
C LEU A 14 2.19 11.01 47.15
N LEU A 15 2.42 12.05 46.34
CA LEU A 15 1.82 12.18 45.02
C LEU A 15 2.17 10.92 44.23
N ALA A 16 1.20 10.04 44.05
CA ALA A 16 1.31 8.92 43.14
C ALA A 16 1.44 9.49 41.73
N SER A 17 2.67 9.54 41.22
CA SER A 17 2.92 9.83 39.80
C SER A 17 2.28 8.71 39.00
N ALA A 18 1.09 8.96 38.46
CA ALA A 18 0.51 8.09 37.45
C ALA A 18 1.52 7.96 36.30
N PRO A 19 1.78 6.75 35.78
CA PRO A 19 2.56 6.63 34.56
C PRO A 19 1.86 7.42 33.45
N PRO A 20 2.61 8.07 32.53
CA PRO A 20 1.99 8.78 31.43
C PRO A 20 1.13 7.81 30.63
N ALA A 21 -0.15 8.12 30.47
CA ALA A 21 -1.04 7.36 29.61
C ALA A 21 -0.56 7.52 28.16
N MET A 22 0.29 6.58 27.72
CA MET A 22 0.81 6.56 26.35
C MET A 22 -0.36 6.48 25.39
N ASP A 23 -0.52 7.53 24.59
CA ASP A 23 -1.62 7.68 23.62
C ASP A 23 -1.36 6.80 22.37
N ALA A 24 -1.33 5.49 22.61
CA ALA A 24 -0.98 4.43 21.66
C ALA A 24 -2.04 4.20 20.57
N LEU A 25 -2.93 5.19 20.37
CA LEU A 25 -3.90 5.27 19.27
C LEU A 25 -3.62 6.47 18.34
N ALA A 26 -2.46 7.13 18.49
CA ALA A 26 -1.94 8.03 17.46
C ALA A 26 -1.86 7.27 16.10
N PRO A 27 -2.65 7.67 15.08
CA PRO A 27 -2.65 6.97 13.79
C PRO A 27 -1.26 7.09 13.14
N TYR A 28 -0.85 6.04 12.44
CA TYR A 28 0.52 5.86 11.94
C TYR A 28 0.92 6.95 10.94
N LYS A 29 1.43 8.08 11.44
CA LYS A 29 1.99 9.15 10.62
C LYS A 29 3.22 8.62 9.91
N ARG A 30 3.07 8.31 8.63
CA ARG A 30 4.15 7.87 7.72
C ARG A 30 5.31 8.86 7.82
N THR A 31 6.38 8.49 8.53
CA THR A 31 7.66 9.18 8.46
C THR A 31 8.24 8.96 7.07
N THR A 32 7.94 9.87 6.15
CA THR A 32 8.59 9.94 4.84
C THR A 32 10.04 10.37 5.05
N GLN A 33 10.94 9.43 5.30
CA GLN A 33 12.36 9.71 5.16
C GLN A 33 12.64 10.05 3.68
N PRO A 34 13.34 11.16 3.38
CA PRO A 34 13.69 11.49 2.01
C PRO A 34 14.83 10.57 1.55
N THR A 35 14.51 9.59 0.69
CA THR A 35 15.54 8.82 -0.02
C THR A 35 16.32 9.77 -0.93
N SER A 36 17.61 9.93 -0.65
CA SER A 36 18.48 10.91 -1.32
C SER A 36 18.85 10.46 -2.74
N SER A 37 18.03 10.83 -3.72
CA SER A 37 18.30 10.65 -5.15
C SER A 37 18.00 11.93 -5.93
N THR A 38 18.78 12.99 -5.69
CA THR A 38 18.69 14.27 -6.40
C THR A 38 19.56 14.28 -7.66
N ALA A 39 18.90 14.20 -8.82
CA ALA A 39 19.37 14.76 -10.09
C ALA A 39 18.15 15.02 -11.00
N ASP A 40 17.51 16.17 -10.77
CA ASP A 40 16.78 17.03 -11.73
C ASP A 40 15.63 16.45 -12.61
N SER A 41 14.47 17.11 -12.78
CA SER A 41 14.09 18.50 -12.47
C SER A 41 12.67 18.62 -11.89
N GLN A 42 12.40 19.79 -11.28
CA GLN A 42 11.07 20.29 -10.92
C GLN A 42 10.22 20.57 -12.18
N GLY A 43 8.88 20.65 -12.14
CA GLY A 43 7.95 20.39 -11.04
C GLY A 43 6.82 21.44 -10.95
N MET A 44 5.58 20.97 -10.66
CA MET A 44 4.43 21.75 -10.15
C MET A 44 3.74 22.74 -11.15
N ASN A 45 2.44 23.09 -11.01
CA ASN A 45 1.47 22.70 -9.98
C ASN A 45 -0.02 22.56 -10.45
N GLU A 46 -0.89 22.32 -9.47
CA GLU A 46 -2.29 21.87 -9.54
C GLU A 46 -3.33 22.89 -10.03
N ALA A 47 -4.33 22.35 -10.74
CA ALA A 47 -5.78 22.60 -10.69
C ALA A 47 -6.37 23.92 -10.10
N SER A 48 -7.26 24.59 -10.86
CA SER A 48 -8.73 24.41 -10.76
C SER A 48 -9.59 25.66 -11.10
N VAL A 49 -10.90 25.40 -11.34
CA VAL A 49 -12.06 26.33 -11.39
C VAL A 49 -12.21 27.22 -12.65
N SER A 50 -13.47 27.34 -13.11
CA SER A 50 -13.92 28.00 -14.35
C SER A 50 -14.49 29.40 -14.12
N ARG A 51 -14.41 30.28 -15.14
CA ARG A 51 -15.47 31.26 -15.46
C ARG A 51 -15.41 31.75 -16.92
N ASN A 52 -16.46 32.45 -17.35
CA ASN A 52 -16.67 32.98 -18.70
C ASN A 52 -16.17 34.45 -18.81
N GLU A 53 -16.61 35.14 -19.87
CA GLU A 53 -16.27 36.52 -20.34
C GLU A 53 -15.04 36.48 -21.27
N GLU A 54 -15.12 36.74 -22.59
CA GLU A 54 -15.82 37.78 -23.39
C GLU A 54 -15.20 39.19 -23.30
N ASP A 55 -15.33 39.89 -24.44
CA ASP A 55 -14.64 41.12 -24.88
C ASP A 55 -13.09 41.05 -25.02
N ASN A 56 -12.37 41.52 -26.06
CA ASN A 56 -12.54 42.44 -27.21
C ASN A 56 -11.58 43.64 -27.10
N LEU A 57 -11.38 44.37 -28.21
CA LEU A 57 -10.42 45.44 -28.49
C LEU A 57 -8.97 45.00 -28.81
N ARG A 58 -8.16 45.68 -29.65
CA ARG A 58 -8.32 46.49 -30.90
C ARG A 58 -6.94 47.07 -31.32
N SER A 59 -6.81 47.62 -32.54
CA SER A 59 -5.65 48.28 -33.18
C SER A 59 -4.81 47.30 -34.02
N ASP A 60 -4.77 47.33 -35.37
CA ASP A 60 -4.56 48.44 -36.35
C ASP A 60 -3.11 48.96 -36.33
N PHE A 61 -2.34 49.20 -37.42
CA PHE A 61 -2.49 49.17 -38.92
C PHE A 61 -1.15 48.64 -39.56
N TYR A 62 -0.88 48.37 -40.85
CA TYR A 62 -1.55 48.45 -42.20
C TYR A 62 -1.21 47.14 -42.98
N THR A 63 -1.78 46.68 -44.12
CA THR A 63 -2.77 47.17 -45.12
C THR A 63 -2.25 47.72 -46.47
N GLN A 64 -1.77 46.83 -47.37
CA GLN A 64 -1.74 46.94 -48.86
C GLN A 64 -1.84 45.50 -49.45
N GLY A 65 -2.57 45.15 -50.52
CA GLY A 65 -3.44 45.90 -51.45
C GLY A 65 -2.80 46.05 -52.85
N GLY A 66 -3.35 45.54 -53.97
CA GLY A 66 -4.54 44.69 -54.17
C GLY A 66 -4.88 44.46 -55.67
N THR A 67 -5.98 43.72 -55.92
CA THR A 67 -6.82 43.69 -57.16
C THR A 67 -6.21 43.45 -58.56
N SER A 68 -6.50 42.26 -59.09
CA SER A 68 -7.01 41.93 -60.45
C SER A 68 -7.24 43.02 -61.52
N GLY A 69 -6.89 42.72 -62.78
CA GLY A 69 -7.38 43.44 -63.97
C GLY A 69 -7.08 42.74 -65.32
N GLU A 70 -8.12 42.41 -66.07
CA GLU A 70 -8.15 42.03 -67.51
C GLU A 70 -8.75 43.24 -68.31
N PRO A 71 -8.81 43.28 -69.67
CA PRO A 71 -8.23 42.41 -70.70
C PRO A 71 -7.64 43.16 -71.95
N ASP A 72 -7.26 42.38 -72.97
CA ASP A 72 -7.51 42.60 -74.43
C ASP A 72 -6.52 43.37 -75.38
N LYS A 73 -6.26 42.71 -76.53
CA LYS A 73 -5.88 43.20 -77.90
C LYS A 73 -4.54 43.93 -78.23
N ALA A 74 -3.59 43.11 -78.70
CA ALA A 74 -3.02 43.07 -80.07
C ALA A 74 -2.34 44.30 -80.76
N PHE A 75 -1.08 44.11 -81.19
CA PHE A 75 -0.69 44.12 -82.62
C PHE A 75 0.60 43.29 -82.87
N ILE A 76 1.04 43.16 -84.13
CA ILE A 76 2.07 42.24 -84.64
C ILE A 76 3.45 42.91 -84.75
N GLN A 77 4.53 42.17 -84.45
CA GLN A 77 5.78 42.29 -85.19
C GLN A 77 6.52 40.95 -85.27
N GLU A 78 6.95 40.56 -86.48
CA GLU A 78 7.77 39.37 -86.74
C GLU A 78 9.26 39.66 -86.47
N GLN A 79 9.98 38.70 -85.88
CA GLN A 79 11.41 38.51 -86.12
C GLN A 79 11.76 37.02 -86.07
N ASP A 80 12.22 36.48 -87.21
CA ASP A 80 12.90 35.18 -87.29
C ASP A 80 14.30 35.25 -86.66
N GLY A 81 14.74 34.17 -86.01
CA GLY A 81 16.17 34.00 -85.73
C GLY A 81 16.57 32.98 -84.66
N GLN A 82 17.60 32.20 -85.00
CA GLN A 82 18.57 31.60 -84.06
C GLN A 82 18.05 30.54 -83.07
N SER A 83 17.66 29.39 -83.65
CA SER A 83 17.93 28.08 -83.02
C SER A 83 19.44 27.77 -82.94
N ILE A 84 19.81 26.60 -82.41
CA ILE A 84 21.17 26.00 -82.39
C ILE A 84 22.10 26.42 -81.21
N HIS A 85 21.55 26.69 -80.02
CA HIS A 85 22.35 26.74 -78.76
C HIS A 85 21.86 25.86 -77.59
N SER A 86 20.72 25.18 -77.71
CA SER A 86 20.12 24.39 -76.62
C SER A 86 20.79 23.04 -76.32
N ALA A 87 21.31 22.34 -77.36
CA ALA A 87 21.74 20.95 -77.25
C ALA A 87 22.95 20.72 -76.31
N SER A 88 23.87 21.68 -76.23
CA SER A 88 25.09 21.56 -75.42
C SER A 88 24.81 21.61 -73.92
N GLN A 89 23.81 22.39 -73.49
CA GLN A 89 23.45 22.52 -72.07
C GLN A 89 22.74 21.26 -71.55
N SER A 90 21.88 20.64 -72.37
CA SER A 90 21.22 19.37 -72.01
C SER A 90 22.20 18.22 -71.77
N ALA A 91 23.34 18.18 -72.45
CA ALA A 91 24.34 17.13 -72.26
C ALA A 91 25.05 17.23 -70.89
N ALA A 92 25.45 18.45 -70.49
CA ALA A 92 26.11 18.68 -69.20
C ALA A 92 25.17 18.43 -68.01
N LEU A 93 23.90 18.83 -68.12
CA LEU A 93 22.88 18.61 -67.10
C LEU A 93 22.52 17.12 -66.91
N ASN A 94 22.69 16.29 -67.94
CA ASN A 94 22.51 14.84 -67.81
C ASN A 94 23.68 14.19 -67.05
N LEU A 95 24.94 14.54 -67.35
CA LEU A 95 26.09 14.03 -66.60
C LEU A 95 26.00 14.32 -65.09
N GLN A 96 25.62 15.55 -64.72
CA GLN A 96 25.43 15.93 -63.32
C GLN A 96 24.29 15.16 -62.64
N ARG A 97 23.26 14.75 -63.40
CA ARG A 97 22.18 13.88 -62.89
C ARG A 97 22.62 12.44 -62.69
N ASP A 98 23.61 11.96 -63.45
CA ASP A 98 24.22 10.64 -63.28
C ASP A 98 25.14 10.59 -62.06
N GLU A 99 26.09 11.54 -61.93
CA GLU A 99 26.95 11.64 -60.74
C GLU A 99 26.14 11.77 -59.43
N ALA A 100 25.06 12.55 -59.45
CA ALA A 100 24.15 12.69 -58.31
C ALA A 100 23.36 11.41 -57.98
N PHE A 101 23.06 10.57 -58.97
CA PHE A 101 22.40 9.28 -58.75
C PHE A 101 23.36 8.26 -58.14
N ASP A 102 24.57 8.13 -58.69
CA ASP A 102 25.59 7.19 -58.22
C ASP A 102 25.93 7.44 -56.75
N GLU A 103 25.92 8.71 -56.31
CA GLU A 103 26.08 9.09 -54.91
C GLU A 103 24.91 8.66 -54.00
N VAL A 104 23.68 8.66 -54.50
CA VAL A 104 22.51 8.15 -53.75
C VAL A 104 22.51 6.63 -53.74
N GLU A 105 22.81 5.97 -54.87
CA GLU A 105 22.88 4.50 -54.94
C GLU A 105 23.98 3.96 -54.03
N ARG A 106 25.18 4.56 -54.01
CA ARG A 106 26.28 4.09 -53.15
C ARG A 106 25.90 4.14 -51.68
N ARG A 107 25.22 5.21 -51.24
CA ARG A 107 24.68 5.34 -49.87
C ARG A 107 23.58 4.31 -49.60
N ALA A 108 22.70 4.03 -50.56
CA ALA A 108 21.67 3.00 -50.43
C ALA A 108 22.23 1.58 -50.35
N ARG A 109 23.27 1.25 -51.13
CA ARG A 109 23.96 -0.05 -51.06
C ARG A 109 24.58 -0.26 -49.68
N ILE A 110 25.28 0.74 -49.12
CA ILE A 110 25.86 0.70 -47.77
C ILE A 110 24.77 0.54 -46.70
N ALA A 111 23.63 1.23 -46.83
CA ALA A 111 22.49 1.06 -45.92
C ALA A 111 21.93 -0.37 -45.97
N LEU A 112 21.70 -0.93 -47.17
CA LEU A 112 21.20 -2.29 -47.36
C LEU A 112 22.16 -3.36 -46.81
N GLU A 113 23.47 -3.17 -46.99
CA GLU A 113 24.50 -4.05 -46.42
C GLU A 113 24.49 -4.00 -44.88
N SER A 114 24.42 -2.82 -44.29
CA SER A 114 24.32 -2.62 -42.83
C SER A 114 23.09 -3.32 -42.23
N ILE A 115 21.94 -3.22 -42.92
CA ILE A 115 20.69 -3.90 -42.54
C ILE A 115 20.83 -5.42 -42.66
N ALA A 116 21.43 -5.92 -43.74
CA ALA A 116 21.60 -7.36 -43.99
C ALA A 116 22.53 -8.03 -42.96
N ILE A 117 23.57 -7.33 -42.51
CA ILE A 117 24.53 -7.81 -41.50
C ILE A 117 23.90 -7.76 -40.08
N ARG A 118 22.85 -6.95 -39.86
CA ARG A 118 22.27 -6.66 -38.54
C ARG A 118 23.29 -6.15 -37.53
N ASP A 119 24.14 -5.21 -37.97
CA ASP A 119 25.12 -4.57 -37.09
C ASP A 119 24.41 -3.62 -36.09
N GLU A 120 24.04 -4.13 -34.92
CA GLU A 120 23.52 -3.30 -33.81
C GLU A 120 24.60 -2.37 -33.19
N GLY A 121 25.85 -2.40 -33.68
CA GLY A 121 26.90 -1.42 -33.41
C GLY A 121 27.01 -0.30 -34.45
N ALA A 122 26.21 -0.31 -35.51
CA ALA A 122 26.30 0.66 -36.61
C ALA A 122 25.94 2.09 -36.19
N LYS A 123 26.62 3.07 -36.80
CA LYS A 123 26.49 4.52 -36.47
C LYS A 123 25.19 5.18 -36.91
N PHE A 124 24.33 4.48 -37.64
CA PHE A 124 23.10 5.00 -38.22
C PHE A 124 21.88 4.48 -37.45
N GLN A 125 20.97 5.39 -37.10
CA GLN A 125 19.67 5.05 -36.55
C GLN A 125 18.74 4.56 -37.66
N VAL A 126 17.65 3.87 -37.31
CA VAL A 126 16.72 3.33 -38.32
C VAL A 126 16.02 4.43 -39.13
N GLY A 127 15.94 5.66 -38.59
CA GLY A 127 15.50 6.84 -39.36
C GLY A 127 16.42 7.16 -40.54
N ASP A 128 17.75 7.18 -40.31
CA ASP A 128 18.75 7.50 -41.33
C ASP A 128 18.69 6.51 -42.51
N TYR A 129 18.55 5.21 -42.21
CA TYR A 129 18.34 4.18 -43.23
C TYR A 129 17.03 4.39 -44.01
N VAL A 130 15.94 4.76 -43.32
CA VAL A 130 14.63 5.01 -43.93
C VAL A 130 14.66 6.24 -44.85
N ASP A 131 15.43 7.28 -44.52
CA ASP A 131 15.54 8.49 -45.35
C ASP A 131 16.47 8.28 -46.56
N VAL A 132 17.61 7.60 -46.38
CA VAL A 132 18.49 7.20 -47.50
C VAL A 132 17.75 6.30 -48.50
N LEU A 133 17.01 5.31 -48.02
CA LEU A 133 16.24 4.41 -48.89
C LEU A 133 15.03 5.10 -49.54
N GLN A 134 14.44 6.12 -48.92
CA GLN A 134 13.42 6.95 -49.57
C GLN A 134 14.01 7.79 -50.71
N SER A 135 15.16 8.44 -50.49
CA SER A 135 15.88 9.21 -51.52
C SER A 135 16.30 8.34 -52.71
N TYR A 136 16.75 7.12 -52.45
CA TYR A 136 17.06 6.15 -53.51
C TYR A 136 15.82 5.68 -54.26
N ARG A 137 14.71 5.40 -53.55
CA ARG A 137 13.44 5.02 -54.19
C ARG A 137 12.93 6.10 -55.14
N THR A 138 12.98 7.38 -54.77
CA THR A 138 12.57 8.48 -55.67
C THR A 138 13.49 8.60 -56.88
N ALA A 139 14.81 8.47 -56.69
CA ALA A 139 15.77 8.52 -57.77
C ALA A 139 15.62 7.36 -58.77
N CYS A 140 15.30 6.13 -58.30
CA CYS A 140 14.91 5.02 -59.16
C CYS A 140 13.58 5.28 -59.91
N GLN A 141 12.62 5.97 -59.30
CA GLN A 141 11.34 6.33 -59.95
C GLN A 141 11.52 7.35 -61.08
N GLU A 142 12.34 8.39 -60.86
CA GLU A 142 12.70 9.39 -61.87
C GLU A 142 13.42 8.77 -63.08
N ARG A 143 14.19 7.70 -62.86
CA ARG A 143 14.87 6.91 -63.90
C ARG A 143 14.04 5.76 -64.47
N ALA A 144 12.77 5.64 -64.12
CA ALA A 144 11.87 4.54 -64.50
C ALA A 144 12.36 3.12 -64.12
N MET A 145 13.26 2.99 -63.15
CA MET A 145 13.81 1.73 -62.65
C MET A 145 12.88 1.07 -61.62
N TYR A 146 11.64 0.80 -62.04
CA TYR A 146 10.54 0.40 -61.16
C TYR A 146 10.79 -0.91 -60.38
N ARG A 147 11.61 -1.83 -60.91
CA ARG A 147 11.96 -3.09 -60.23
C ARG A 147 12.77 -2.84 -58.95
N GLU A 148 13.71 -1.91 -58.99
CA GLU A 148 14.52 -1.53 -57.84
C GLU A 148 13.69 -0.72 -56.84
N ALA A 149 12.94 0.26 -57.33
CA ALA A 149 12.01 1.03 -56.50
C ALA A 149 11.00 0.14 -55.74
N TYR A 150 10.57 -0.98 -56.34
CA TYR A 150 9.72 -1.98 -55.69
C TYR A 150 10.46 -2.78 -54.60
N LEU A 151 11.69 -3.24 -54.86
CA LEU A 151 12.50 -3.95 -53.85
C LEU A 151 12.83 -3.04 -52.65
N VAL A 152 13.22 -1.79 -52.91
CA VAL A 152 13.49 -0.77 -51.89
C VAL A 152 12.22 -0.46 -51.08
N GLN A 153 11.07 -0.35 -51.75
CA GLN A 153 9.77 -0.19 -51.08
C GLN A 153 9.43 -1.39 -50.16
N GLN A 154 9.83 -2.61 -50.52
CA GLN A 154 9.63 -3.78 -49.66
C GLN A 154 10.60 -3.81 -48.47
N VAL A 155 11.84 -3.35 -48.63
CA VAL A 155 12.77 -3.15 -47.49
C VAL A 155 12.25 -2.06 -46.55
N LEU A 156 11.77 -0.93 -47.08
CA LEU A 156 11.15 0.14 -46.29
C LEU A 156 9.92 -0.33 -45.51
N ARG A 157 9.12 -1.26 -46.06
CA ARG A 157 8.02 -1.93 -45.33
C ARG A 157 8.56 -2.78 -44.18
N ASN A 158 9.57 -3.62 -44.43
CA ASN A 158 10.15 -4.49 -43.41
C ASN A 158 10.78 -3.68 -42.27
N LEU A 159 11.56 -2.63 -42.55
CA LEU A 159 12.17 -1.76 -41.54
C LEU A 159 11.12 -1.10 -40.63
N ARG A 160 9.99 -0.65 -41.20
CA ARG A 160 8.87 -0.08 -40.41
C ARG A 160 8.26 -1.13 -39.49
N LEU A 161 8.01 -2.35 -39.99
CA LEU A 161 7.52 -3.46 -39.18
C LEU A 161 8.51 -3.88 -38.09
N GLU A 162 9.82 -3.82 -38.32
CA GLU A 162 10.84 -4.10 -37.30
C GLU A 162 10.89 -3.01 -36.21
N VAL A 163 10.75 -1.72 -36.57
CA VAL A 163 10.64 -0.61 -35.61
C VAL A 163 9.35 -0.72 -34.79
N GLU A 164 8.22 -0.98 -35.44
CA GLU A 164 6.92 -1.21 -34.79
C GLU A 164 6.98 -2.41 -33.83
N THR A 165 7.61 -3.51 -34.25
CA THR A 165 7.82 -4.71 -33.41
C THR A 165 8.74 -4.41 -32.22
N ARG A 166 9.86 -3.69 -32.43
CA ARG A 166 10.77 -3.27 -31.35
C ARG A 166 10.07 -2.35 -30.35
N HIS A 167 9.19 -1.46 -30.82
CA HIS A 167 8.37 -0.58 -29.97
C HIS A 167 7.34 -1.36 -29.14
N VAL A 168 6.60 -2.31 -29.74
CA VAL A 168 5.68 -3.20 -29.01
C VAL A 168 6.42 -4.04 -27.97
N ARG A 169 7.60 -4.55 -28.32
CA ARG A 169 8.45 -5.32 -27.39
C ARG A 169 8.89 -4.46 -26.21
N GLY A 170 9.42 -3.26 -26.46
CA GLY A 170 9.84 -2.32 -25.42
C GLY A 170 8.71 -1.90 -24.47
N ILE A 171 7.50 -1.66 -24.99
CA ILE A 171 6.31 -1.43 -24.15
C ILE A 171 6.01 -2.66 -23.30
N THR A 172 6.09 -3.87 -23.87
CA THR A 172 5.82 -5.12 -23.13
C THR A 172 6.86 -5.37 -22.03
N GLU A 173 8.14 -5.10 -22.31
CA GLU A 173 9.26 -5.17 -21.36
C GLU A 173 9.03 -4.17 -20.19
N GLN A 174 8.71 -2.91 -20.50
CA GLN A 174 8.34 -1.89 -19.50
C GLN A 174 7.14 -2.31 -18.65
N GLN A 175 6.08 -2.84 -19.28
CA GLN A 175 4.87 -3.26 -18.57
C GLN A 175 5.10 -4.45 -17.63
N MET A 176 6.07 -5.33 -17.92
CA MET A 176 6.49 -6.41 -17.03
C MET A 176 7.34 -5.88 -15.87
N GLU A 177 8.22 -4.92 -16.12
CA GLU A 177 9.06 -4.32 -15.09
C GLU A 177 8.25 -3.46 -14.10
N GLU A 178 7.28 -2.66 -14.58
CA GLU A 178 6.31 -1.94 -13.75
C GLU A 178 5.58 -2.87 -12.77
N ARG A 179 5.19 -4.07 -13.22
CA ARG A 179 4.56 -5.10 -12.38
C ARG A 179 5.53 -5.67 -11.37
N ARG A 180 6.76 -6.02 -11.79
CA ARG A 180 7.81 -6.56 -10.92
C ARG A 180 8.12 -5.60 -9.77
N MET A 181 8.33 -4.32 -10.08
CA MET A 181 8.61 -3.27 -9.10
C MET A 181 7.43 -3.00 -8.17
N LEU A 182 6.19 -2.99 -8.68
CA LEU A 182 4.97 -2.83 -7.88
C LEU A 182 4.75 -4.01 -6.91
N GLU A 183 5.04 -5.24 -7.32
CA GLU A 183 5.00 -6.40 -6.44
C GLU A 183 6.15 -6.42 -5.42
N GLU A 184 7.35 -5.97 -5.80
CA GLU A 184 8.49 -5.85 -4.89
C GLU A 184 8.23 -4.83 -3.79
N ALA A 185 7.75 -3.64 -4.14
CA ALA A 185 7.33 -2.63 -3.18
C ALA A 185 6.22 -3.14 -2.24
N HIS A 186 5.20 -3.83 -2.77
CA HIS A 186 4.16 -4.41 -1.92
C HIS A 186 4.70 -5.52 -1.00
N ARG A 187 5.60 -6.38 -1.49
CA ARG A 187 6.28 -7.40 -0.67
C ARG A 187 7.15 -6.79 0.43
N GLU A 188 7.68 -5.59 0.23
CA GLU A 188 8.40 -4.82 1.23
C GLU A 188 7.46 -4.16 2.26
N GLU A 189 6.46 -3.39 1.81
CA GLU A 189 5.43 -2.80 2.70
C GLU A 189 4.76 -3.88 3.60
N PHE A 190 4.56 -5.10 3.07
CA PHE A 190 4.01 -6.23 3.82
C PHE A 190 4.96 -6.78 4.89
N ARG A 191 6.28 -6.81 4.62
CA ARG A 191 7.30 -7.19 5.63
C ARG A 191 7.41 -6.13 6.72
N GLU A 192 7.45 -4.85 6.36
CA GLU A 192 7.46 -3.73 7.31
C GLU A 192 6.22 -3.74 8.20
N PHE A 193 5.04 -3.96 7.61
CA PHE A 193 3.78 -4.13 8.33
C PHE A 193 3.86 -5.28 9.33
N HIS A 194 4.34 -6.46 8.92
CA HIS A 194 4.47 -7.60 9.82
C HIS A 194 5.52 -7.38 10.93
N HIS A 195 6.66 -6.76 10.62
CA HIS A 195 7.71 -6.48 11.59
C HIS A 195 7.26 -5.46 12.65
N SER A 196 6.72 -4.31 12.22
CA SER A 196 6.18 -3.26 13.11
C SER A 196 5.01 -3.75 13.96
N TRP A 197 4.15 -4.62 13.42
CA TRP A 197 3.08 -5.26 14.20
C TRP A 197 3.58 -6.31 15.18
N ASN A 198 4.61 -7.08 14.85
CA ASN A 198 5.18 -8.02 15.81
C ASN A 198 5.79 -7.24 16.98
N ALA A 199 6.65 -6.25 16.72
CA ALA A 199 7.22 -5.39 17.76
C ALA A 199 6.15 -4.68 18.64
N ARG A 200 4.99 -4.31 18.07
CA ARG A 200 3.84 -3.77 18.81
C ARG A 200 3.16 -4.81 19.71
N ILE A 201 3.14 -6.09 19.32
CA ILE A 201 2.64 -7.18 20.17
C ILE A 201 3.68 -7.55 21.23
N ASP A 202 4.95 -7.67 20.86
CA ASP A 202 6.06 -8.01 21.76
C ASP A 202 6.13 -7.02 22.94
N ALA A 203 6.09 -5.71 22.66
CA ALA A 203 6.07 -4.66 23.68
C ALA A 203 4.78 -4.62 24.52
N PHE A 204 3.63 -5.06 23.97
CA PHE A 204 2.39 -5.22 24.74
C PHE A 204 2.47 -6.42 25.68
N GLU A 205 3.02 -7.55 25.24
CA GLU A 205 3.21 -8.74 26.06
C GLU A 205 4.25 -8.47 27.19
N GLU A 206 5.31 -7.70 26.91
CA GLU A 206 6.25 -7.18 27.91
C GLU A 206 5.54 -6.32 28.98
N GLU A 207 4.76 -5.30 28.58
CA GLU A 207 3.95 -4.48 29.51
C GLU A 207 3.01 -5.34 30.38
N GLN A 208 2.41 -6.40 29.82
CA GLN A 208 1.49 -7.25 30.59
C GLN A 208 2.23 -8.17 31.58
N LEU A 209 3.44 -8.63 31.23
CA LEU A 209 4.30 -9.40 32.12
C LEU A 209 4.78 -8.55 33.30
N GLU A 210 5.24 -7.31 33.04
CA GLU A 210 5.59 -6.36 34.10
C GLU A 210 4.39 -6.07 35.03
N ALA A 211 3.20 -5.92 34.47
CA ALA A 211 1.98 -5.69 35.24
C ALA A 211 1.57 -6.90 36.12
N GLU A 212 1.70 -8.14 35.64
CA GLU A 212 1.43 -9.34 36.45
C GLU A 212 2.52 -9.55 37.52
N ILE A 213 3.80 -9.33 37.20
CA ILE A 213 4.91 -9.38 38.17
C ILE A 213 4.69 -8.35 39.29
N SER A 214 4.47 -7.08 38.94
CA SER A 214 4.25 -6.01 39.92
C SER A 214 3.03 -6.27 40.81
N LEU A 215 1.94 -6.83 40.25
CA LEU A 215 0.78 -7.25 41.03
C LEU A 215 1.12 -8.40 41.99
N LEU A 216 1.83 -9.43 41.53
CA LEU A 216 2.22 -10.57 42.37
C LEU A 216 3.20 -10.15 43.49
N GLU A 217 4.15 -9.26 43.21
CA GLU A 217 5.00 -8.66 44.24
C GLU A 217 4.19 -7.87 45.27
N ARG A 218 3.22 -7.05 44.82
CA ARG A 218 2.30 -6.30 45.70
C ARG A 218 1.52 -7.24 46.61
N GLN A 219 1.01 -8.34 46.08
CA GLN A 219 0.23 -9.35 46.81
C GLN A 219 1.10 -10.17 47.78
N ASN A 220 2.32 -10.55 47.38
CA ASN A 220 3.29 -11.21 48.25
C ASN A 220 3.70 -10.32 49.43
N ASN A 221 3.97 -9.03 49.19
CA ASN A 221 4.26 -8.06 50.24
C ASN A 221 3.06 -7.84 51.19
N GLU A 222 1.81 -7.89 50.70
CA GLU A 222 0.62 -7.88 51.57
C GLU A 222 0.52 -9.16 52.43
N LEU A 223 0.86 -10.34 51.89
CA LEU A 223 0.88 -11.60 52.64
C LEU A 223 1.97 -11.65 53.71
N ILE A 224 3.19 -11.20 53.39
CA ILE A 224 4.31 -11.11 54.35
C ILE A 224 3.91 -10.21 55.52
N ARG A 225 3.43 -8.98 55.24
CA ARG A 225 2.98 -8.04 56.28
C ARG A 225 1.83 -8.59 57.13
N PHE A 226 0.94 -9.39 56.55
CA PHE A 226 -0.13 -10.07 57.29
C PHE A 226 0.41 -11.17 58.22
N GLN A 227 1.42 -11.92 57.79
CA GLN A 227 2.11 -12.91 58.64
C GLN A 227 2.89 -12.24 59.78
N GLU A 228 3.48 -11.06 59.52
CA GLU A 228 4.10 -10.23 60.55
C GLU A 228 3.06 -9.68 61.55
N GLU A 229 1.90 -9.17 61.07
CA GLU A 229 0.78 -8.80 61.94
C GLU A 229 0.35 -9.99 62.82
N MET A 230 0.22 -11.19 62.25
CA MET A 230 -0.14 -12.40 63.00
C MET A 230 0.86 -12.77 64.10
N ARG A 231 2.16 -12.68 63.79
CA ARG A 231 3.28 -12.98 64.70
C ARG A 231 3.37 -11.96 65.83
N ASP A 232 3.34 -10.69 65.49
CA ASP A 232 3.62 -9.57 66.41
C ASP A 232 2.35 -9.13 67.19
N TYR A 233 1.19 -9.68 66.85
CA TYR A 233 -0.05 -9.51 67.62
C TYR A 233 0.05 -10.08 69.04
N GLN A 234 0.27 -9.18 70.00
CA GLN A 234 0.11 -9.44 71.43
C GLN A 234 -1.30 -9.06 71.91
N PRO A 235 -2.03 -9.94 72.61
CA PRO A 235 -3.31 -9.58 73.22
C PRO A 235 -3.11 -8.52 74.30
N ARG A 236 -3.74 -7.35 74.16
CA ARG A 236 -3.63 -6.26 75.13
C ARG A 236 -4.22 -6.59 76.51
N LEU A 237 -5.13 -7.57 76.58
CA LEU A 237 -5.70 -8.17 77.80
C LEU A 237 -6.47 -9.44 77.38
N ILE A 238 -6.13 -10.60 77.96
CA ILE A 238 -6.94 -11.82 77.80
C ILE A 238 -8.13 -11.73 78.75
N LYS A 239 -9.34 -11.97 78.24
CA LYS A 239 -10.59 -11.93 79.01
C LYS A 239 -10.90 -13.31 79.59
N TYR A 240 -10.30 -13.62 80.72
CA TYR A 240 -10.58 -14.82 81.50
C TYR A 240 -12.07 -14.98 81.82
N SER A 241 -12.54 -16.23 81.92
CA SER A 241 -13.93 -16.51 82.27
C SER A 241 -14.27 -16.04 83.68
N ARG A 242 -15.55 -15.68 83.87
CA ARG A 242 -16.10 -15.39 85.20
C ARG A 242 -15.89 -16.56 86.18
N SER A 243 -15.98 -17.80 85.68
CA SER A 243 -15.69 -19.03 86.41
C SER A 243 -14.25 -19.12 86.92
N LEU A 244 -13.25 -18.66 86.15
CA LEU A 244 -11.88 -18.60 86.62
C LEU A 244 -11.72 -17.56 87.74
N LEU A 245 -12.26 -16.35 87.54
CA LEU A 245 -12.16 -15.25 88.51
C LEU A 245 -12.84 -15.61 89.85
N GLU A 246 -14.04 -16.21 89.80
CA GLU A 246 -14.71 -16.74 91.00
C GLU A 246 -13.93 -17.88 91.65
N SER A 247 -13.25 -18.73 90.87
CA SER A 247 -12.45 -19.84 91.38
C SER A 247 -11.16 -19.38 92.06
N ARG A 248 -10.44 -18.41 91.46
CA ARG A 248 -9.26 -17.76 92.07
C ARG A 248 -9.64 -16.97 93.32
N SER A 249 -10.81 -16.33 93.35
CA SER A 249 -11.34 -15.66 94.55
C SER A 249 -11.61 -16.66 95.68
N LYS A 250 -12.30 -17.79 95.40
CA LYS A 250 -12.52 -18.88 96.36
C LYS A 250 -11.21 -19.46 96.88
N GLN A 251 -10.23 -19.71 96.00
CA GLN A 251 -8.88 -20.15 96.36
C GLN A 251 -8.22 -19.17 97.36
N GLN A 252 -8.30 -17.86 97.11
CA GLN A 252 -7.73 -16.84 98.00
C GLN A 252 -8.44 -16.76 99.36
N VAL A 253 -9.76 -16.93 99.40
CA VAL A 253 -10.53 -16.95 100.66
C VAL A 253 -10.15 -18.17 101.52
N LEU A 254 -10.09 -19.37 100.93
CA LEU A 254 -9.70 -20.60 101.63
C LEU A 254 -8.26 -20.50 102.16
N ALA A 255 -7.34 -19.93 101.38
CA ALA A 255 -5.96 -19.69 101.82
C ALA A 255 -5.89 -18.70 103.00
N ARG A 256 -6.68 -17.62 103.00
CA ARG A 256 -6.80 -16.68 104.15
C ARG A 256 -7.39 -17.37 105.39
N GLN A 257 -8.31 -18.31 105.20
CA GLN A 257 -8.90 -19.14 106.26
C GLN A 257 -7.95 -20.26 106.75
N ARG A 258 -6.77 -20.42 106.13
CA ARG A 258 -5.77 -21.49 106.39
C ARG A 258 -6.23 -22.91 106.03
N ASP A 259 -7.32 -23.06 105.26
CA ASP A 259 -7.64 -24.36 104.65
C ASP A 259 -6.81 -24.56 103.37
N TYR A 260 -5.58 -25.03 103.56
CA TYR A 260 -4.67 -25.31 102.46
C TYR A 260 -5.10 -26.51 101.61
N LYS A 261 -5.91 -27.44 102.14
CA LYS A 261 -6.41 -28.59 101.37
C LYS A 261 -7.53 -28.18 100.42
N GLY A 262 -8.51 -27.42 100.91
CA GLY A 262 -9.54 -26.80 100.07
C GLY A 262 -8.93 -25.84 99.05
N ALA A 263 -7.97 -25.00 99.48
CA ALA A 263 -7.28 -24.08 98.57
C ALA A 263 -6.50 -24.80 97.45
N GLN A 264 -5.85 -25.94 97.73
CA GLN A 264 -5.15 -26.72 96.70
C GLN A 264 -6.11 -27.35 95.69
N SER A 265 -7.20 -28.00 96.14
CA SER A 265 -8.20 -28.55 95.20
C SER A 265 -8.90 -27.44 94.39
N GLN A 266 -9.07 -26.26 94.98
CA GLN A 266 -9.63 -25.11 94.27
C GLN A 266 -8.62 -24.45 93.31
N LYS A 267 -7.32 -24.54 93.59
CA LYS A 267 -6.24 -24.17 92.67
C LYS A 267 -6.27 -25.08 91.44
N GLU A 268 -6.27 -26.40 91.61
CA GLU A 268 -6.29 -27.37 90.49
C GLU A 268 -7.47 -27.14 89.54
N LYS A 269 -8.66 -26.86 90.10
CA LYS A 269 -9.86 -26.48 89.33
C LYS A 269 -9.70 -25.15 88.60
N ALA A 270 -9.06 -24.15 89.21
CA ALA A 270 -8.78 -22.87 88.57
C ALA A 270 -7.73 -23.02 87.45
N ASP A 271 -6.63 -23.73 87.71
CA ASP A 271 -5.57 -24.01 86.73
C ASP A 271 -6.14 -24.73 85.48
N ALA A 272 -7.07 -25.69 85.67
CA ALA A 272 -7.75 -26.38 84.57
C ALA A 272 -8.72 -25.48 83.77
N ILE A 273 -9.44 -24.56 84.42
CA ILE A 273 -10.29 -23.56 83.73
C ILE A 273 -9.41 -22.56 82.97
N GLU A 274 -8.25 -22.17 83.51
CA GLU A 274 -7.33 -21.24 82.88
C GLU A 274 -6.75 -21.80 81.57
N ILE A 275 -6.38 -23.09 81.54
CA ILE A 275 -5.96 -23.78 80.31
C ILE A 275 -7.09 -23.76 79.27
N ALA A 276 -8.31 -24.15 79.65
CA ALA A 276 -9.45 -24.19 78.73
C ALA A 276 -9.90 -22.80 78.23
N ASP A 277 -9.71 -21.73 79.03
CA ASP A 277 -9.93 -20.35 78.61
C ASP A 277 -8.85 -19.88 77.61
N MET A 278 -7.59 -20.27 77.82
CA MET A 278 -6.47 -19.98 76.93
C MET A 278 -6.63 -20.68 75.58
N GLU A 279 -6.94 -21.98 75.57
CA GLU A 279 -7.20 -22.77 74.35
C GLU A 279 -8.31 -22.12 73.50
N ARG A 280 -9.47 -21.81 74.10
CA ARG A 280 -10.59 -21.11 73.43
C ARG A 280 -10.19 -19.74 72.90
N TYR A 281 -9.33 -19.02 73.60
CA TYR A 281 -8.83 -17.73 73.15
C TYR A 281 -7.90 -17.88 71.92
N GLU A 282 -7.04 -18.89 71.91
CA GLU A 282 -6.15 -19.19 70.78
C GLU A 282 -6.92 -19.72 69.57
N GLU A 283 -7.90 -20.60 69.74
CA GLU A 283 -8.85 -21.01 68.69
C GLU A 283 -9.58 -19.79 68.09
N ALA A 284 -10.10 -18.90 68.93
CA ALA A 284 -10.80 -17.69 68.49
C ALA A 284 -9.86 -16.72 67.74
N ARG A 285 -8.61 -16.56 68.21
CA ARG A 285 -7.54 -15.79 67.54
C ARG A 285 -7.26 -16.39 66.15
N MET A 286 -6.93 -17.68 66.09
CA MET A 286 -6.56 -18.36 64.84
C MET A 286 -7.72 -18.38 63.85
N GLY A 287 -8.95 -18.62 64.31
CA GLY A 287 -10.15 -18.54 63.47
C GLY A 287 -10.44 -17.12 62.95
N ALA A 288 -10.15 -16.07 63.74
CA ALA A 288 -10.29 -14.68 63.29
C ALA A 288 -9.25 -14.32 62.22
N PHE A 289 -7.98 -14.72 62.41
CA PHE A 289 -6.94 -14.51 61.40
C PHE A 289 -7.16 -15.35 60.14
N GLY A 290 -7.52 -16.62 60.25
CA GLY A 290 -7.82 -17.47 59.09
C GLY A 290 -8.94 -16.93 58.20
N ARG A 291 -9.96 -16.28 58.79
CA ARG A 291 -11.00 -15.57 58.02
C ARG A 291 -10.44 -14.34 57.28
N ARG A 292 -9.56 -13.54 57.91
CA ARG A 292 -8.89 -12.41 57.25
C ARG A 292 -7.97 -12.88 56.12
N GLU A 293 -7.17 -13.90 56.37
CA GLU A 293 -6.22 -14.48 55.41
C GLU A 293 -6.96 -15.06 54.20
N HIS A 294 -8.09 -15.76 54.42
CA HIS A 294 -8.94 -16.23 53.34
C HIS A 294 -9.51 -15.07 52.52
N ALA A 295 -10.04 -14.03 53.15
CA ALA A 295 -10.56 -12.86 52.46
C ALA A 295 -9.47 -12.14 51.63
N LEU A 296 -8.25 -12.02 52.17
CA LEU A 296 -7.10 -11.46 51.47
C LEU A 296 -6.73 -12.30 50.23
N ARG A 297 -6.61 -13.62 50.36
CA ARG A 297 -6.34 -14.52 49.22
C ARG A 297 -7.46 -14.50 48.16
N GLN A 298 -8.73 -14.35 48.56
CA GLN A 298 -9.83 -14.24 47.59
C GLN A 298 -9.79 -12.90 46.85
N ARG A 299 -9.46 -11.79 47.53
CA ARG A 299 -9.20 -10.49 46.89
C ARG A 299 -8.04 -10.60 45.89
N HIS A 300 -6.93 -11.24 46.28
CA HIS A 300 -5.77 -11.43 45.39
C HIS A 300 -6.12 -12.20 44.10
N LYS A 301 -6.92 -13.27 44.22
CA LYS A 301 -7.48 -13.99 43.06
C LYS A 301 -8.38 -13.12 42.19
N GLN A 302 -9.24 -12.30 42.79
CA GLN A 302 -10.11 -11.38 42.04
C GLN A 302 -9.32 -10.30 41.30
N GLU A 303 -8.27 -9.74 41.90
CA GLU A 303 -7.36 -8.79 41.25
C GLU A 303 -6.64 -9.43 40.03
N LEU A 304 -6.15 -10.67 40.17
CA LEU A 304 -5.52 -11.42 39.06
C LEU A 304 -6.51 -11.75 37.93
N LEU A 305 -7.75 -12.14 38.25
CA LEU A 305 -8.80 -12.41 37.25
C LEU A 305 -9.23 -11.11 36.51
N ALA A 306 -9.30 -9.98 37.22
CA ALA A 306 -9.57 -8.68 36.62
C ALA A 306 -8.42 -8.22 35.70
N LEU A 307 -7.17 -8.49 36.06
CA LEU A 307 -6.02 -8.23 35.19
C LEU A 307 -6.08 -9.11 33.93
N ARG A 308 -6.27 -10.42 34.07
CA ARG A 308 -6.28 -11.36 32.93
C ARG A 308 -7.40 -11.09 31.93
N THR A 309 -8.62 -10.84 32.41
CA THR A 309 -9.73 -10.45 31.52
C THR A 309 -9.49 -9.11 30.82
N LYS A 310 -8.82 -8.14 31.47
CA LYS A 310 -8.35 -6.91 30.81
C LYS A 310 -7.31 -7.22 29.71
N VAL A 311 -6.30 -8.03 30.00
CA VAL A 311 -5.27 -8.48 29.04
C VAL A 311 -5.89 -9.16 27.82
N GLU A 312 -6.77 -10.14 28.03
CA GLU A 312 -7.49 -10.87 26.97
C GLU A 312 -8.32 -9.92 26.10
N SER A 313 -9.07 -8.98 26.70
CA SER A 313 -9.85 -8.01 25.95
C SER A 313 -8.99 -7.05 25.11
N ARG A 314 -7.82 -6.63 25.62
CA ARG A 314 -6.86 -5.79 24.89
C ARG A 314 -6.14 -6.54 23.78
N ARG A 315 -5.78 -7.81 24.00
CA ARG A 315 -5.26 -8.71 22.96
C ARG A 315 -6.25 -8.88 21.81
N LEU A 316 -7.51 -9.21 22.12
CA LEU A 316 -8.58 -9.35 21.11
C LEU A 316 -8.84 -8.04 20.35
N TYR A 317 -8.66 -6.88 20.98
CA TYR A 317 -8.69 -5.58 20.31
C TYR A 317 -7.51 -5.42 19.33
N LEU A 318 -6.28 -5.70 19.76
CA LEU A 318 -5.08 -5.63 18.92
C LEU A 318 -5.17 -6.61 17.72
N GLU A 319 -5.64 -7.84 17.93
CA GLU A 319 -5.86 -8.82 16.86
C GLU A 319 -6.90 -8.37 15.82
N ARG A 320 -7.96 -7.63 16.24
CA ARG A 320 -8.93 -7.02 15.32
C ARG A 320 -8.34 -5.84 14.58
N TYR A 321 -7.60 -4.97 15.28
CA TYR A 321 -6.99 -3.79 14.69
C TYR A 321 -5.89 -4.17 13.67
N ARG A 322 -5.12 -5.23 13.93
CA ARG A 322 -4.17 -5.82 12.97
C ARG A 322 -4.84 -6.28 11.68
N LYS A 323 -6.01 -6.91 11.77
CA LYS A 323 -6.79 -7.34 10.59
C LYS A 323 -7.27 -6.12 9.80
N GLN A 324 -7.79 -5.10 10.47
CA GLN A 324 -8.25 -3.86 9.82
C GLN A 324 -7.12 -3.10 9.10
N GLU A 325 -5.94 -2.93 9.73
CA GLU A 325 -4.79 -2.29 9.05
C GLU A 325 -4.26 -3.15 7.87
N LEU A 326 -4.31 -4.49 7.99
CA LEU A 326 -3.97 -5.42 6.90
C LEU A 326 -4.94 -5.35 5.72
N ASP A 327 -6.24 -5.31 5.98
CA ASP A 327 -7.28 -5.18 4.95
C ASP A 327 -7.12 -3.85 4.17
N VAL A 328 -6.79 -2.76 4.87
CA VAL A 328 -6.49 -1.44 4.27
C VAL A 328 -5.20 -1.48 3.42
N LEU A 329 -4.16 -2.19 3.88
CA LEU A 329 -2.92 -2.40 3.12
C LEU A 329 -3.20 -3.17 1.81
N LEU A 330 -3.94 -4.27 1.89
CA LEU A 330 -4.31 -5.08 0.72
C LEU A 330 -5.21 -4.29 -0.24
N GLN A 331 -6.16 -3.50 0.27
CA GLN A 331 -7.01 -2.65 -0.58
C GLN A 331 -6.21 -1.54 -1.27
N ARG A 332 -5.19 -0.96 -0.61
CA ARG A 332 -4.25 -0.01 -1.24
C ARG A 332 -3.53 -0.68 -2.41
N TYR A 333 -2.95 -1.86 -2.21
CA TYR A 333 -2.29 -2.64 -3.26
C TYR A 333 -3.23 -2.94 -4.44
N ILE A 334 -4.44 -3.43 -4.19
CA ILE A 334 -5.45 -3.73 -5.22
C ILE A 334 -5.80 -2.47 -6.04
N ASN A 335 -5.96 -1.33 -5.38
CA ASN A 335 -6.28 -0.05 -6.05
C ASN A 335 -5.12 0.43 -6.94
N VAL A 336 -3.88 0.41 -6.44
CA VAL A 336 -2.70 0.82 -7.21
C VAL A 336 -2.46 -0.12 -8.39
N ARG A 337 -2.57 -1.45 -8.18
CA ARG A 337 -2.42 -2.44 -9.24
C ARG A 337 -3.48 -2.27 -10.34
N ARG A 338 -4.75 -2.05 -9.98
CA ARG A 338 -5.83 -1.75 -10.94
C ARG A 338 -5.59 -0.46 -11.73
N SER A 339 -5.01 0.56 -11.09
CA SER A 339 -4.65 1.82 -11.76
C SER A 339 -3.55 1.61 -12.81
N MET A 340 -2.48 0.90 -12.42
CA MET A 340 -1.41 0.47 -13.33
C MET A 340 -1.97 -0.40 -14.48
N GLU A 341 -2.77 -1.43 -14.19
CA GLU A 341 -3.42 -2.27 -15.21
C GLU A 341 -4.25 -1.42 -16.20
N SER A 342 -4.95 -0.39 -15.71
CA SER A 342 -5.69 0.55 -16.56
C SER A 342 -4.76 1.37 -17.48
N HIS A 343 -3.67 1.93 -16.94
CA HIS A 343 -2.67 2.66 -17.72
C HIS A 343 -2.02 1.77 -18.80
N GLN A 344 -1.64 0.54 -18.45
CA GLN A 344 -1.07 -0.44 -19.38
C GLN A 344 -2.05 -0.82 -20.50
N ASN A 345 -3.34 -0.99 -20.18
CA ASN A 345 -4.39 -1.21 -21.17
C ASN A 345 -4.60 -0.01 -22.09
N ILE A 346 -4.56 1.22 -21.56
CA ILE A 346 -4.63 2.46 -22.36
C ILE A 346 -3.45 2.56 -23.31
N ALA A 347 -2.22 2.26 -22.86
CA ALA A 347 -1.02 2.23 -23.69
C ALA A 347 -1.14 1.17 -24.80
N ARG A 348 -1.49 -0.08 -24.45
CA ARG A 348 -1.69 -1.18 -25.41
C ARG A 348 -2.76 -0.86 -26.46
N ASN A 349 -3.87 -0.22 -26.06
CA ASN A 349 -4.91 0.21 -26.98
C ASN A 349 -4.42 1.32 -27.93
N LYS A 350 -3.67 2.31 -27.42
CA LYS A 350 -3.05 3.36 -28.26
C LYS A 350 -2.12 2.74 -29.31
N THR A 351 -1.17 1.90 -28.90
CA THR A 351 -0.26 1.20 -29.81
C THR A 351 -1.02 0.32 -30.81
N GLY A 352 -2.04 -0.42 -30.37
CA GLY A 352 -2.91 -1.20 -31.25
C GLY A 352 -3.62 -0.36 -32.32
N THR A 353 -4.14 0.83 -31.97
CA THR A 353 -4.73 1.75 -32.96
C THR A 353 -3.71 2.36 -33.92
N LEU A 354 -2.45 2.52 -33.50
CA LEU A 354 -1.37 2.99 -34.37
C LEU A 354 -1.01 1.90 -35.41
N LEU A 355 -0.77 0.68 -34.95
CA LEU A 355 -0.49 -0.48 -35.81
C LEU A 355 -1.64 -0.74 -36.79
N LEU A 356 -2.90 -0.64 -36.33
CA LEU A 356 -4.07 -0.81 -37.20
C LEU A 356 -4.17 0.30 -38.26
N LYS A 357 -3.88 1.56 -37.91
CA LYS A 357 -3.79 2.66 -38.90
C LYS A 357 -2.70 2.40 -39.94
N HIS A 358 -1.52 1.93 -39.51
CA HIS A 358 -0.43 1.59 -40.42
C HIS A 358 -0.80 0.44 -41.35
N ALA A 359 -1.40 -0.64 -40.82
CA ALA A 359 -1.89 -1.77 -41.60
C ALA A 359 -3.01 -1.40 -42.60
N CYS A 360 -3.94 -0.51 -42.21
CA CYS A 360 -4.97 -0.01 -43.11
C CYS A 360 -4.42 0.93 -44.20
N ASN A 361 -3.42 1.76 -43.89
CA ASN A 361 -2.76 2.64 -44.86
C ASN A 361 -1.95 1.86 -45.91
N MET A 362 -1.65 0.57 -45.70
CA MET A 362 -1.06 -0.33 -46.70
C MET A 362 -2.09 -0.95 -47.66
N LYS A 363 -3.41 -0.74 -47.47
CA LYS A 363 -4.47 -1.33 -48.31
C LYS A 363 -4.87 -0.50 -49.53
N THR A 364 -4.16 0.60 -49.83
CA THR A 364 -4.34 1.34 -51.09
C THR A 364 -3.78 0.60 -52.31
N ASP A 365 -2.92 -0.39 -52.09
CA ASP A 365 -2.51 -1.36 -53.11
C ASP A 365 -3.56 -2.50 -53.13
N ASN A 366 -4.36 -2.58 -54.21
CA ASN A 366 -5.58 -3.40 -54.35
C ASN A 366 -5.39 -4.94 -54.36
N SER A 367 -4.63 -5.50 -53.43
CA SER A 367 -4.28 -6.94 -53.36
C SER A 367 -4.30 -7.53 -51.93
N GLY A 368 -4.00 -6.74 -50.90
CA GLY A 368 -3.69 -7.26 -49.55
C GLY A 368 -4.86 -7.50 -48.58
N THR A 369 -6.13 -7.41 -49.00
CA THR A 369 -7.24 -7.19 -48.06
C THR A 369 -7.61 -8.41 -47.19
N ALA A 370 -7.41 -9.64 -47.68
CA ALA A 370 -7.94 -10.86 -47.06
C ALA A 370 -7.18 -11.35 -45.81
N VAL A 371 -5.85 -11.42 -45.85
CA VAL A 371 -5.03 -12.17 -44.87
C VAL A 371 -5.08 -11.57 -43.45
N LEU A 372 -5.14 -10.25 -43.32
CA LEU A 372 -5.12 -9.58 -42.01
C LEU A 372 -6.41 -9.72 -41.20
N LEU A 373 -7.48 -10.29 -41.75
CA LEU A 373 -8.74 -10.52 -41.04
C LEU A 373 -8.67 -11.79 -40.17
N GLU A 374 -7.80 -12.73 -40.49
CA GLU A 374 -7.64 -14.01 -39.79
C GLU A 374 -6.87 -13.83 -38.46
N SER A 375 -5.80 -13.01 -38.46
CA SER A 375 -5.02 -12.73 -37.24
C SER A 375 -5.81 -12.01 -36.14
N ALA A 376 -6.92 -11.35 -36.48
CA ALA A 376 -7.83 -10.72 -35.51
C ALA A 376 -8.54 -11.74 -34.60
N GLY A 377 -8.62 -13.02 -35.01
CA GLY A 377 -9.17 -14.10 -34.18
C GLY A 377 -8.24 -14.55 -33.03
N SER A 378 -6.96 -14.19 -33.05
CA SER A 378 -5.92 -14.76 -32.16
C SER A 378 -5.83 -14.09 -30.77
N GLY A 379 -6.90 -13.45 -30.29
CA GLY A 379 -7.03 -12.95 -28.91
C GLY A 379 -6.06 -11.83 -28.47
N ALA A 380 -5.13 -11.38 -29.33
CA ALA A 380 -4.08 -10.42 -28.97
C ALA A 380 -4.58 -8.98 -28.76
N PHE A 381 -5.78 -8.64 -29.24
CA PHE A 381 -6.43 -7.35 -29.04
C PHE A 381 -7.78 -7.54 -28.33
N GLY A 382 -8.14 -6.60 -27.46
CA GLY A 382 -9.14 -6.81 -26.40
C GLY A 382 -10.54 -7.17 -26.89
N SER A 383 -11.16 -8.15 -26.24
CA SER A 383 -12.45 -8.78 -26.58
C SER A 383 -13.71 -7.90 -26.42
N LEU A 384 -13.58 -6.57 -26.40
CA LEU A 384 -14.70 -5.64 -26.19
C LEU A 384 -15.76 -5.71 -27.30
N THR A 385 -15.38 -5.97 -28.56
CA THR A 385 -16.31 -6.18 -29.68
C THR A 385 -17.02 -7.53 -29.61
N GLN A 386 -16.28 -8.61 -29.33
CA GLN A 386 -16.87 -9.95 -29.12
C GLN A 386 -17.85 -9.96 -27.94
N ARG A 387 -17.51 -9.29 -26.84
CA ARG A 387 -18.40 -9.23 -25.66
C ARG A 387 -19.71 -8.53 -25.98
N ARG A 388 -19.65 -7.40 -26.72
CA ARG A 388 -20.86 -6.71 -27.19
C ARG A 388 -21.76 -7.61 -28.04
N GLN A 389 -21.19 -8.35 -28.99
CA GLN A 389 -21.95 -9.29 -29.82
C GLN A 389 -22.53 -10.47 -29.00
N ALA A 390 -21.81 -10.98 -28.00
CA ALA A 390 -22.32 -12.02 -27.11
C ALA A 390 -23.47 -11.51 -26.22
N ASP A 391 -23.34 -10.30 -25.67
CA ASP A 391 -24.38 -9.65 -24.86
C ASP A 391 -25.62 -9.31 -25.71
N GLU A 392 -25.43 -8.86 -26.97
CA GLU A 392 -26.50 -8.62 -27.96
C GLU A 392 -27.23 -9.92 -28.36
N LEU A 393 -26.51 -11.03 -28.54
CA LEU A 393 -27.12 -12.34 -28.83
C LEU A 393 -27.91 -12.90 -27.65
N HIS A 394 -27.42 -12.73 -26.42
CA HIS A 394 -28.20 -13.10 -25.21
C HIS A 394 -29.44 -12.21 -25.04
N ALA A 395 -29.33 -10.90 -25.31
CA ALA A 395 -30.49 -10.00 -25.30
C ALA A 395 -31.55 -10.46 -26.32
N ALA A 396 -31.16 -10.74 -27.56
CA ALA A 396 -32.06 -11.24 -28.60
C ALA A 396 -32.76 -12.56 -28.22
N GLN A 397 -32.02 -13.53 -27.65
CA GLN A 397 -32.59 -14.80 -27.20
C GLN A 397 -33.62 -14.61 -26.06
N SER A 398 -33.34 -13.73 -25.09
CA SER A 398 -34.27 -13.49 -23.96
C SER A 398 -35.60 -12.89 -24.39
N GLN A 399 -35.63 -12.09 -25.46
CA GLN A 399 -36.87 -11.52 -26.01
C GLN A 399 -37.70 -12.55 -26.81
N GLY A 400 -37.08 -13.60 -27.37
CA GLY A 400 -37.80 -14.64 -28.11
C GLY A 400 -38.63 -15.61 -27.26
N VAL A 401 -38.24 -15.82 -25.99
CA VAL A 401 -38.86 -16.84 -25.12
C VAL A 401 -40.23 -16.42 -24.57
N LEU A 402 -40.53 -15.12 -24.50
CA LEU A 402 -41.82 -14.61 -24.01
C LEU A 402 -42.97 -14.64 -25.04
N ALA A 403 -42.69 -15.04 -26.29
CA ALA A 403 -43.64 -14.92 -27.40
C ALA A 403 -44.49 -16.17 -27.70
N THR A 404 -44.20 -17.33 -27.07
CA THR A 404 -44.77 -18.63 -27.48
C THR A 404 -45.63 -19.33 -26.42
N SER A 405 -45.69 -18.84 -25.18
CA SER A 405 -46.39 -19.50 -24.07
C SER A 405 -47.78 -18.92 -23.78
N ASN A 406 -48.67 -18.86 -24.78
CA ASN A 406 -50.05 -18.40 -24.57
C ASN A 406 -51.06 -18.89 -25.64
N SER A 407 -51.14 -20.20 -25.90
CA SER A 407 -52.06 -20.76 -26.93
C SER A 407 -52.50 -22.22 -26.69
N SER A 408 -52.87 -22.60 -25.47
CA SER A 408 -53.68 -23.79 -25.17
C SER A 408 -54.16 -23.75 -23.70
N GLY A 409 -55.41 -24.11 -23.36
CA GLY A 409 -56.57 -24.45 -24.20
C GLY A 409 -57.62 -25.17 -23.36
N GLU A 410 -58.84 -24.62 -23.27
CA GLU A 410 -59.95 -25.22 -22.50
C GLU A 410 -60.64 -26.35 -23.27
N ALA A 411 -60.87 -27.50 -22.61
CA ALA A 411 -61.92 -28.49 -22.90
C ALA A 411 -62.05 -29.48 -21.73
#